data_AF-A0A6U4SFA6-F1
#
_entry.id   AF-A0A6U4SFA6-F1
#
_cell.length_a   1.000
_cell.length_b   1.000
_cell.length_c   1.000
_cell.angle_alpha   90.00
_cell.angle_beta   90.00
_cell.angle_gamma   90.00
#
_symmetry.space_group_name_H-M   'P 1'
#
loop_
_entity.id
_entity.type
_entity.pdbx_description
1 polymer ?
#
loop_
_entity_poly.entity_id
_entity_poly.type
_entity_poly.pdbx_seq_one_letter_code
_entity_poly.pdbx_strand_id
1 'polypeptide(L)'
;MSQVPEIAMQGLAVVGALVVLRAAYSVLNFIYASFLRPGKNLKKLGSWAVVTGSTDGIGKELAKQLAKKGFNIVLVGRTPAKLTAAK
;
A
#
# COMPACT_ATOMS: atom_id res chain seq x y z
N MET A 1 36.14 -34.88 -20.52
CA MET A 1 35.18 -33.83 -20.10
C MET A 1 34.27 -33.57 -21.29
N SER A 2 33.00 -33.99 -21.22
CA SER A 2 32.05 -33.84 -22.31
C SER A 2 31.78 -32.36 -22.57
N GLN A 3 31.98 -31.93 -23.82
CA GLN A 3 31.65 -30.57 -24.24
C GLN A 3 30.12 -30.43 -24.23
N VAL A 4 29.62 -29.52 -23.39
CA VAL A 4 28.20 -29.17 -23.36
C VAL A 4 27.86 -28.51 -24.71
N PRO A 5 26.77 -28.92 -25.39
CA PRO A 5 26.36 -28.29 -26.64
C PRO A 5 26.13 -26.79 -26.46
N GLU A 6 26.57 -25.98 -27.41
CA GLU A 6 26.45 -24.51 -27.36
C GLU A 6 25.00 -24.03 -27.13
N ILE A 7 24.04 -24.73 -27.73
CA ILE A 7 22.60 -24.49 -27.59
C ILE A 7 22.16 -24.61 -26.13
N ALA A 8 22.73 -25.56 -25.37
CA ALA A 8 22.40 -25.76 -23.97
C ALA A 8 22.94 -24.60 -23.10
N MET A 9 24.13 -24.09 -23.42
CA MET A 9 24.67 -22.90 -22.73
C MET A 9 23.84 -21.65 -23.02
N GLN A 10 23.45 -21.44 -24.28
CA GLN A 10 22.58 -20.33 -24.68
C GLN A 10 21.21 -20.41 -23.99
N GLY A 11 20.61 -21.61 -23.91
CA GLY A 11 19.35 -21.84 -23.21
C GLY A 11 19.43 -21.46 -21.72
N LEU A 12 20.48 -21.89 -21.01
CA LEU A 12 20.70 -21.54 -19.61
C LEU A 12 20.90 -20.03 -19.41
N ALA A 13 21.64 -19.37 -20.31
CA ALA A 13 21.84 -17.93 -20.26
C ALA A 13 20.53 -17.15 -20.42
N VAL A 14 19.66 -17.58 -21.34
CA VAL A 14 18.32 -16.98 -21.54
C VAL A 14 17.46 -17.15 -20.30
N VAL A 15 17.40 -18.37 -19.72
CA VAL A 15 16.64 -18.62 -18.49
C VAL A 15 17.17 -17.77 -17.33
N GLY A 16 18.50 -17.71 -17.16
CA GLY A 16 19.13 -16.87 -16.15
C GLY A 16 18.78 -15.39 -16.32
N ALA A 17 18.86 -14.86 -17.54
CA ALA A 17 18.48 -13.48 -17.85
C ALA A 17 17.01 -13.19 -17.52
N LEU A 18 16.09 -14.10 -17.87
CA LEU A 18 14.66 -13.96 -17.55
C LEU A 18 14.41 -13.97 -16.03
N VAL A 19 15.12 -14.80 -15.27
CA VAL A 19 15.01 -14.85 -13.81
C VAL A 19 15.54 -13.56 -13.18
N VAL A 20 16.70 -13.07 -13.62
CA VAL A 20 17.28 -11.80 -13.15
C VAL A 20 16.35 -10.63 -13.47
N LEU A 21 15.80 -10.57 -14.68
CA LEU A 21 14.83 -9.54 -15.07
C LEU A 21 13.57 -9.58 -14.20
N ARG A 22 13.04 -10.79 -13.93
CA ARG A 22 11.90 -10.98 -13.03
C ARG A 22 12.22 -10.53 -11.61
N ALA A 23 13.38 -10.88 -11.09
CA ALA A 23 13.82 -10.47 -9.76
C ALA A 23 13.99 -8.95 -9.68
N ALA A 24 14.63 -8.33 -10.67
CA ALA A 24 14.77 -6.88 -10.76
C ALA A 24 13.41 -6.19 -10.81
N TYR A 25 12.48 -6.66 -11.65
CA TYR A 25 11.11 -6.14 -11.71
C TYR A 25 10.38 -6.26 -10.37
N SER A 26 10.56 -7.39 -9.66
CA SER A 26 9.97 -7.58 -8.32
C SER A 26 10.52 -6.57 -7.31
N VAL A 27 11.83 -6.35 -7.29
CA VAL A 27 12.48 -5.36 -6.41
C VAL A 27 12.01 -3.95 -6.74
N LEU A 28 11.97 -3.58 -8.01
CA LEU A 28 11.49 -2.27 -8.45
C LEU A 28 10.02 -2.07 -8.07
N ASN A 29 9.17 -3.09 -8.25
CA ASN A 29 7.77 -3.04 -7.87
C ASN A 29 7.59 -2.94 -6.34
N PHE A 30 8.43 -3.61 -5.55
CA PHE A 30 8.44 -3.49 -4.09
C PHE A 30 8.83 -2.07 -3.65
N ILE A 31 9.89 -1.51 -4.22
CA ILE A 31 10.32 -0.13 -3.91
C ILE A 31 9.21 0.86 -4.28
N TYR A 32 8.63 0.71 -5.47
CA TYR A 32 7.51 1.54 -5.90
C TYR A 32 6.31 1.42 -4.96
N ALA A 33 5.87 0.20 -4.64
CA ALA A 33 4.70 -0.04 -3.82
C ALA A 33 4.86 0.43 -2.37
N SER A 34 6.07 0.32 -1.80
CA SER A 34 6.35 0.66 -0.41
C SER A 34 6.62 2.16 -0.19
N PHE A 35 7.27 2.84 -1.16
CA PHE A 35 7.79 4.19 -0.92
C PHE A 35 7.26 5.26 -1.87
N LEU A 36 7.00 4.93 -3.13
CA LEU A 36 6.70 5.94 -4.17
C LEU A 36 5.23 5.99 -4.59
N ARG A 37 4.47 4.93 -4.32
CA ARG A 37 3.08 4.82 -4.78
C ARG A 37 2.22 5.92 -4.14
N PRO A 38 1.68 6.86 -4.93
CA PRO A 38 0.86 7.93 -4.37
C PRO A 38 -0.43 7.37 -3.78
N GLY A 39 -0.91 7.99 -2.71
CA GLY A 39 -2.21 7.67 -2.12
C GLY A 39 -3.36 7.96 -3.09
N LYS A 40 -4.45 7.19 -3.00
CA LYS A 40 -5.66 7.44 -3.78
C LYS A 40 -6.28 8.79 -3.39
N ASN A 41 -6.76 9.53 -4.39
CA ASN A 41 -7.54 10.74 -4.13
C ASN A 41 -8.96 10.36 -3.66
N LEU A 42 -9.13 10.32 -2.35
CA LEU A 42 -10.40 9.96 -1.70
C LEU A 42 -11.53 10.95 -1.98
N LYS A 43 -11.25 12.20 -2.38
CA LYS A 43 -12.30 13.18 -2.67
C LYS A 43 -13.15 12.79 -3.88
N LYS A 44 -12.63 11.90 -4.74
CA LYS A 44 -13.41 11.30 -5.83
C LYS A 44 -14.56 10.41 -5.34
N LEU A 45 -14.51 9.95 -4.09
CA LEU A 45 -15.55 9.14 -3.47
C LEU A 45 -16.61 9.98 -2.72
N GLY A 46 -16.40 11.30 -2.62
CA GLY A 46 -17.28 12.23 -1.91
C GLY A 46 -16.55 13.07 -0.87
N SER A 47 -17.31 13.90 -0.14
CA SER A 47 -16.81 14.80 0.90
C SER A 47 -17.03 14.29 2.33
N TRP A 48 -17.75 13.18 2.50
CA TRP A 48 -18.10 12.61 3.80
C TRP A 48 -17.35 11.30 4.05
N ALA A 49 -16.96 11.07 5.29
CA ALA A 49 -16.37 9.82 5.76
C ALA A 49 -16.98 9.37 7.08
N VAL A 50 -17.33 8.09 7.20
CA VAL A 50 -17.73 7.47 8.46
C VAL A 50 -16.56 6.65 8.98
N VAL A 51 -16.12 6.93 10.20
CA VAL A 51 -15.00 6.23 10.83
C VAL A 51 -15.49 5.48 12.06
N THR A 52 -15.46 4.15 11.98
CA THR A 52 -15.76 3.27 13.11
C THR A 52 -14.50 3.01 13.94
N GLY A 53 -14.65 2.69 15.22
CA GLY A 53 -13.50 2.47 16.11
C GLY A 53 -12.61 3.72 16.24
N SER A 54 -13.21 4.90 16.13
CA SER A 54 -12.50 6.19 16.06
C SER A 54 -12.02 6.73 17.40
N THR A 55 -12.26 6.01 18.50
CA THR A 55 -11.94 6.48 19.85
C THR A 55 -10.46 6.38 20.18
N ASP A 56 -9.72 5.49 19.51
CA ASP A 56 -8.28 5.30 19.74
C ASP A 56 -7.58 4.63 18.53
N GLY A 57 -6.25 4.52 18.60
CA GLY A 57 -5.41 3.78 17.66
C GLY A 57 -5.57 4.26 16.21
N ILE A 58 -5.60 3.29 15.28
CA ILE A 58 -5.63 3.54 13.84
C ILE A 58 -6.87 4.34 13.43
N GLY A 59 -8.05 4.01 13.99
CA GLY A 59 -9.29 4.70 13.66
C GLY A 59 -9.25 6.19 14.03
N LYS A 60 -8.68 6.52 15.19
CA LYS A 60 -8.52 7.91 15.65
C LYS A 60 -7.60 8.70 14.73
N GLU A 61 -6.43 8.17 14.39
CA GLU A 61 -5.49 8.86 13.51
C GLU A 61 -5.99 8.94 12.06
N LEU A 62 -6.73 7.93 11.59
CA LEU A 62 -7.39 7.98 10.29
C LEU A 62 -8.43 9.11 10.24
N ALA A 63 -9.28 9.24 11.27
CA ALA A 63 -10.24 10.33 11.37
C ALA A 63 -9.55 11.71 11.35
N LYS A 64 -8.47 11.89 12.11
CA LYS A 64 -7.69 13.14 12.10
C LYS A 64 -7.09 13.44 10.73
N GLN A 65 -6.54 12.45 10.04
CA GLN A 65 -5.96 12.64 8.71
C GLN A 65 -7.02 12.98 7.66
N LEU A 66 -8.20 12.37 7.74
CA LEU A 66 -9.34 12.71 6.89
C LEU A 66 -9.83 14.14 7.18
N ALA A 67 -9.86 14.55 8.45
CA ALA A 67 -10.28 15.89 8.85
C ALA A 67 -9.32 16.94 8.27
N LYS A 68 -8.00 16.71 8.40
CA LYS A 68 -6.96 17.56 7.79
C LYS A 68 -7.06 17.65 6.26
N LYS A 69 -7.62 16.63 5.60
CA LYS A 69 -7.90 16.63 4.15
C LYS A 69 -9.21 17.32 3.78
N GLY A 70 -9.96 17.83 4.76
CA GLY A 70 -11.20 18.61 4.58
C GLY A 70 -12.44 17.75 4.38
N PHE A 71 -12.49 16.54 4.92
CA PHE A 71 -13.70 15.72 4.91
C PHE A 71 -14.63 16.11 6.06
N ASN A 72 -15.93 16.01 5.80
CA ASN A 72 -16.95 15.94 6.85
C ASN A 72 -16.94 14.53 7.45
N ILE A 73 -16.88 14.39 8.77
CA ILE A 73 -16.63 13.10 9.40
C ILE A 73 -17.70 12.76 10.43
N VAL A 74 -18.19 11.53 10.37
CA VAL A 74 -19.03 10.91 11.40
C VAL A 74 -18.18 9.89 12.15
N LEU A 75 -18.00 10.11 13.46
CA LEU A 75 -17.25 9.24 14.35
C LEU A 75 -18.20 8.24 15.03
N VAL A 76 -17.89 6.95 14.98
CA VAL A 76 -18.72 5.89 15.57
C VAL A 76 -17.91 5.09 16.58
N GLY A 77 -18.37 5.08 17.83
CA GLY A 77 -17.75 4.35 18.93
C GLY A 77 -18.75 3.98 20.02
N ARG A 78 -18.38 3.01 20.88
CA ARG A 78 -19.26 2.47 21.93
C ARG A 78 -19.27 3.28 23.23
N THR A 79 -18.19 4.03 23.50
CA THR A 79 -17.99 4.75 24.76
C THR A 79 -18.08 6.25 24.51
N PRO A 80 -19.16 6.93 24.93
CA PRO A 80 -19.38 8.35 24.65
C PRO A 80 -18.22 9.24 25.13
N ALA A 81 -17.72 9.02 26.35
CA ALA A 81 -16.61 9.80 26.90
C ALA A 81 -15.34 9.75 26.03
N LYS A 82 -14.99 8.56 25.50
CA LYS A 82 -13.84 8.39 24.61
C LYS A 82 -14.08 8.98 23.22
N LEU A 83 -15.33 8.96 22.75
CA LEU A 83 -15.71 9.51 21.46
C LEU A 83 -15.64 11.05 21.47
N THR A 84 -16.12 11.68 22.54
CA THR A 84 -16.01 13.12 22.74
C THR A 84 -14.55 13.57 22.82
N ALA A 85 -13.68 12.79 23.47
CA ALA A 85 -12.25 13.07 23.54
C ALA A 85 -11.49 12.85 22.21
N ALA A 86 -12.12 12.25 21.20
CA ALA A 86 -11.54 12.01 19.89
C ALA A 86 -11.94 13.07 18.84
N LYS A 87 -12.86 13.99 19.18
CA LYS A 87 -13.18 15.18 18.41
C LYS A 87 -12.00 16.16 18.42
#